data_AF-A0A933FL14-F1
#
_entry.id   AF-A0A933FL14-F1
#
_cell.length_a   1.000
_cell.length_b   1.000
_cell.length_c   1.000
_cell.angle_alpha   90.00
_cell.angle_beta   90.00
_cell.angle_gamma   90.00
#
_symmetry.space_group_name_H-M   'P 1'
#
loop_
_entity.id
_entity.type
_entity.pdbx_description
1 polymer ?
#
loop_
_entity_poly.entity_id
_entity_poly.type
_entity_poly.pdbx_seq_one_letter_code
_entity_poly.pdbx_strand_id
1 'polypeptide(L)'
;MIFDQNMTRGKLSAAIKKFRQSIRYHRDQKGDDRCWLDDYKLWALLEDTPPKPTALPPHDEMMARCRDFFTHRRADAADPIPADAQADSQKWDDDLEVMSEESLRLELDRLMKAIAAHRDMKGRPLTLEDDRTLYKVLPEKLTADFRLPPEGEFLGEEKANAGCPAFWRSHASCPCKHHDIHHWGPCSCD
;
A
#
# COMPACT_ATOMS: atom_id res chain seq x y z
N MET A 1 -9.12 3.47 -19.81
CA MET A 1 -7.69 3.85 -19.74
C MET A 1 -6.97 3.24 -20.93
N ILE A 2 -6.37 4.07 -21.79
CA ILE A 2 -5.55 3.62 -22.91
C ILE A 2 -4.16 4.22 -22.65
N PHE A 3 -3.24 3.41 -22.13
CA PHE A 3 -1.83 3.76 -22.24
C PHE A 3 -1.50 4.00 -23.71
N ASP A 4 -0.65 5.00 -23.99
CA ASP A 4 -0.22 5.32 -25.34
C ASP A 4 0.17 4.03 -26.08
N GLN A 5 -0.58 3.71 -27.13
CA GLN A 5 -0.37 2.53 -27.97
C GLN A 5 1.03 2.54 -28.61
N ASN A 6 1.77 3.65 -28.52
CA ASN A 6 3.12 3.80 -29.05
C ASN A 6 4.25 3.76 -27.99
N MET A 7 3.99 3.30 -26.76
CA MET A 7 5.06 3.09 -25.79
C MET A 7 6.06 2.04 -26.27
N THR A 8 7.34 2.40 -26.30
CA THR A 8 8.41 1.44 -26.61
C THR A 8 8.55 0.40 -25.50
N ARG A 9 9.07 -0.78 -25.83
CA ARG A 9 9.45 -1.84 -24.87
C ARG A 9 10.13 -1.29 -23.60
N GLY A 10 11.13 -0.41 -23.75
CA GLY A 10 11.85 0.16 -22.61
C GLY A 10 10.96 1.02 -21.70
N LYS A 11 10.03 1.80 -22.26
CA LYS A 11 9.06 2.58 -21.47
C LYS A 11 8.05 1.68 -20.76
N LEU A 12 7.60 0.60 -21.40
CA LEU A 12 6.70 -0.38 -20.79
C LEU A 12 7.37 -1.09 -19.62
N SER A 13 8.60 -1.59 -19.80
CA SER A 13 9.36 -2.21 -18.70
C SER A 13 9.57 -1.25 -17.53
N ALA A 14 9.90 0.03 -17.79
CA ALA A 14 10.04 1.03 -16.74
C ALA A 14 8.72 1.30 -15.99
N ALA A 15 7.60 1.37 -16.72
CA ALA A 15 6.28 1.52 -16.11
C ALA A 15 5.93 0.31 -15.23
N ILE A 16 6.13 -0.92 -15.72
CA ILE A 16 5.89 -2.14 -14.94
C ILE A 16 6.72 -2.15 -13.66
N LYS A 17 8.03 -1.82 -13.74
CA LYS A 17 8.89 -1.71 -12.55
C LYS A 17 8.35 -0.71 -11.53
N LYS A 18 7.84 0.45 -11.99
CA LYS A 18 7.21 1.44 -11.10
C LYS A 18 5.98 0.88 -10.39
N PHE A 19 5.11 0.17 -11.12
CA PHE A 19 3.92 -0.46 -10.55
C PHE A 19 4.28 -1.57 -9.55
N ARG A 20 5.17 -2.48 -9.93
CA ARG A 20 5.65 -3.55 -9.03
C ARG A 20 6.30 -2.98 -7.78
N GLN A 21 7.13 -1.94 -7.91
CA GLN A 21 7.78 -1.30 -6.76
C GLN A 21 6.76 -0.70 -5.78
N SER A 22 5.68 -0.11 -6.27
CA SER A 22 4.62 0.44 -5.41
C SER A 22 3.85 -0.66 -4.67
N ILE A 23 3.52 -1.77 -5.34
CA ILE A 23 2.89 -2.93 -4.71
C ILE A 23 3.84 -3.57 -3.67
N ARG A 24 5.14 -3.71 -4.00
CA ARG A 24 6.17 -4.20 -3.07
C ARG A 24 6.28 -3.31 -1.83
N TYR A 25 6.35 -2.00 -2.02
CA TYR A 25 6.39 -1.04 -0.91
C TYR A 25 5.20 -1.25 0.03
N HIS A 26 3.99 -1.38 -0.53
CA HIS A 26 2.76 -1.63 0.24
C HIS A 26 2.79 -2.99 0.97
N ARG A 27 3.21 -4.06 0.29
CA ARG A 27 3.38 -5.41 0.85
C ARG A 27 4.40 -5.46 2.00
N ASP A 28 5.49 -4.71 1.87
CA ASP A 28 6.67 -4.83 2.73
C ASP A 28 6.59 -3.95 3.99
N GLN A 29 5.53 -3.15 4.17
CA GLN A 29 5.26 -2.46 5.43
C GLN A 29 5.00 -3.48 6.55
N LYS A 30 5.46 -3.22 7.78
CA LYS A 30 5.35 -4.14 8.92
C LYS A 30 5.02 -3.40 10.21
N GLY A 31 4.31 -4.06 11.13
CA GLY A 31 3.99 -3.50 12.44
C GLY A 31 3.30 -2.14 12.32
N ASP A 32 3.82 -1.13 13.01
CA ASP A 32 3.26 0.23 13.02
C ASP A 32 3.39 0.96 11.67
N ASP A 33 4.29 0.52 10.79
CA ASP A 33 4.40 1.07 9.44
C ASP A 33 3.24 0.63 8.54
N ARG A 34 2.43 -0.35 8.94
CA ARG A 34 1.22 -0.74 8.19
C ARG A 34 0.07 0.18 8.54
N CYS A 35 -0.38 0.98 7.57
CA CYS A 35 -1.50 1.90 7.75
C CYS A 35 -2.48 1.84 6.56
N TRP A 36 -3.77 2.09 6.80
CA TRP A 36 -4.76 2.28 5.74
C TRP A 36 -4.41 3.43 4.78
N LEU A 37 -3.55 4.36 5.19
CA LEU A 37 -3.06 5.43 4.33
C LEU A 37 -2.07 4.98 3.26
N ASP A 38 -1.37 3.85 3.46
CA ASP A 38 -0.45 3.34 2.45
C ASP A 38 -1.17 2.91 1.18
N ASP A 39 -2.46 2.61 1.28
CA ASP A 39 -3.32 2.39 0.14
C ASP A 39 -3.32 3.59 -0.82
N TYR A 40 -3.29 4.84 -0.33
CA TYR A 40 -3.25 6.03 -1.20
C TYR A 40 -1.93 6.17 -1.96
N LYS A 41 -0.80 5.75 -1.37
CA LYS A 41 0.49 5.70 -2.08
C LYS A 41 0.43 4.70 -3.23
N LEU A 42 -0.20 3.56 -3.00
CA LEU A 42 -0.41 2.53 -4.01
C LEU A 42 -1.33 3.04 -5.13
N TRP A 43 -2.46 3.63 -4.76
CA TRP A 43 -3.47 4.07 -5.72
C TRP A 43 -2.99 5.25 -6.58
N ALA A 44 -2.07 6.10 -6.07
CA ALA A 44 -1.58 7.28 -6.78
C ALA A 44 -0.93 7.00 -8.15
N LEU A 45 -0.69 5.72 -8.47
CA LEU A 45 -0.25 5.30 -9.80
C LEU A 45 -1.35 5.29 -10.87
N LEU A 46 -2.63 5.27 -10.48
CA LEU A 46 -3.75 5.30 -11.40
C LEU A 46 -4.19 6.75 -11.65
N GLU A 47 -4.46 7.11 -12.91
CA GLU A 47 -4.85 8.47 -13.30
C GLU A 47 -6.14 8.94 -12.61
N ASP A 48 -7.09 8.03 -12.41
CA ASP A 48 -8.40 8.32 -11.79
C ASP A 48 -8.40 8.20 -10.26
N THR A 49 -7.23 8.20 -9.62
CA THR A 49 -7.16 8.05 -8.15
C THR A 49 -7.54 9.34 -7.45
N PRO A 50 -8.42 9.27 -6.42
CA PRO A 50 -8.72 10.43 -5.59
C PRO A 50 -7.42 11.04 -5.05
N PRO A 51 -7.29 12.38 -5.02
CA PRO A 51 -6.14 13.00 -4.41
C PRO A 51 -6.02 12.49 -2.98
N LYS A 52 -4.79 12.15 -2.60
CA LYS A 52 -4.46 11.80 -1.21
C LYS A 52 -5.02 12.89 -0.29
N PRO A 53 -5.66 12.53 0.84
CA PRO A 53 -6.16 13.50 1.79
C PRO A 53 -5.04 14.49 2.18
N THR A 54 -5.25 15.77 1.91
CA THR A 54 -4.31 16.86 2.25
C THR A 54 -4.59 17.45 3.63
N ALA A 55 -5.75 17.15 4.19
CA ALA A 55 -6.18 17.51 5.53
C ALA A 55 -6.53 16.24 6.31
N LEU A 56 -6.36 16.33 7.63
CA LEU A 56 -6.70 15.25 8.54
C LEU A 56 -8.22 15.07 8.55
N PRO A 57 -8.76 13.84 8.39
CA PRO A 57 -10.16 13.61 8.74
C PRO A 57 -10.36 13.88 10.24
N PRO A 58 -11.59 14.16 10.69
CA PRO A 58 -11.89 14.27 12.11
C PRO A 58 -11.35 13.06 12.88
N HIS A 59 -10.84 13.29 14.09
CA HIS A 59 -10.18 12.25 14.89
C HIS A 59 -11.03 10.97 15.02
N ASP A 60 -12.33 11.10 15.23
CA ASP A 60 -13.23 9.95 15.39
C ASP A 60 -13.38 9.14 14.09
N GLU A 61 -13.40 9.81 12.93
CA GLU A 61 -13.40 9.14 11.63
C GLU A 61 -12.07 8.42 11.39
N MET A 62 -10.95 9.06 11.72
CA MET A 62 -9.63 8.43 11.65
C MET A 62 -9.56 7.18 12.52
N MET A 63 -10.00 7.28 13.79
CA MET A 63 -9.96 6.16 14.71
C MET A 63 -10.85 5.01 14.25
N ALA A 64 -12.02 5.31 13.67
CA ALA A 64 -12.87 4.29 13.05
C ALA A 64 -12.12 3.54 11.93
N ARG A 65 -11.42 4.24 11.04
CA ARG A 65 -10.61 3.61 9.98
C ARG A 65 -9.45 2.78 10.53
N CYS A 66 -8.79 3.23 11.58
CA CYS A 66 -7.72 2.48 12.25
C CYS A 66 -8.26 1.18 12.88
N ARG A 67 -9.43 1.24 13.54
CA ARG A 67 -10.11 0.05 14.08
C ARG A 67 -10.55 -0.92 12.99
N ASP A 68 -11.10 -0.42 11.88
CA ASP A 68 -11.48 -1.24 10.73
C ASP A 68 -10.25 -1.94 10.12
N PHE A 69 -9.16 -1.20 9.92
CA PHE A 69 -7.90 -1.75 9.42
C PHE A 69 -7.38 -2.86 10.34
N PHE A 70 -7.31 -2.59 11.65
CA PHE A 70 -6.88 -3.58 12.63
C PHE A 70 -7.76 -4.82 12.60
N THR A 71 -9.08 -4.64 12.58
CA THR A 71 -10.06 -5.74 12.61
C THR A 71 -9.99 -6.62 11.36
N HIS A 72 -9.82 -6.02 10.18
CA HIS A 72 -10.00 -6.73 8.91
C HIS A 72 -8.69 -7.09 8.18
N ARG A 73 -7.56 -6.43 8.50
CA ARG A 73 -6.30 -6.56 7.76
C ARG A 73 -5.11 -7.02 8.61
N ARG A 74 -5.39 -7.56 9.80
CA ARG A 74 -4.39 -8.21 10.67
C ARG A 74 -4.44 -9.74 10.57
N ALA A 75 -3.30 -10.38 10.83
CA ALA A 75 -3.23 -11.79 11.14
C ALA A 75 -2.45 -12.03 12.44
N ASP A 76 -2.76 -13.10 13.15
CA ASP A 76 -2.01 -13.50 14.35
C ASP A 76 -0.70 -14.22 14.01
N ALA A 77 -0.60 -14.79 12.81
CA ALA A 77 0.56 -15.51 12.31
C ALA A 77 1.00 -14.98 10.94
N ALA A 78 2.28 -15.15 10.64
CA ALA A 78 2.81 -14.87 9.31
C ALA A 78 2.27 -15.90 8.30
N ASP A 79 2.03 -15.45 7.07
CA ASP A 79 1.67 -16.34 5.98
C ASP A 79 2.85 -17.24 5.59
N PRO A 80 2.61 -18.51 5.22
CA PRO A 80 3.67 -19.40 4.77
C PRO A 80 4.29 -18.87 3.49
N ILE A 81 5.62 -18.84 3.43
CA ILE A 81 6.35 -18.47 2.23
C ILE A 81 6.21 -19.62 1.21
N PRO A 82 5.72 -19.35 -0.02
CA PRO A 82 5.64 -20.36 -1.07
C PRO A 82 7.02 -20.97 -1.38
N ALA A 83 7.04 -22.28 -1.69
CA ALA A 83 8.29 -23.00 -2.00
C ALA A 83 9.00 -22.46 -3.25
N ASP A 84 8.25 -21.83 -4.16
CA ASP A 84 8.72 -21.23 -5.39
C ASP A 84 8.88 -19.69 -5.30
N ALA A 85 8.88 -19.14 -4.08
CA ALA A 85 9.12 -17.71 -3.88
C ALA A 85 10.57 -17.33 -4.19
N GLN A 86 10.76 -16.17 -4.83
CA GLN A 86 12.08 -15.61 -5.14
C GLN A 86 12.50 -14.65 -4.03
N ALA A 87 13.43 -15.06 -3.16
CA ALA A 87 13.95 -14.20 -2.09
C ALA A 87 14.99 -13.18 -2.59
N ASP A 88 15.66 -13.45 -3.71
CA ASP A 88 16.69 -12.57 -4.25
C ASP A 88 16.05 -11.38 -5.00
N SER A 89 16.05 -10.21 -4.35
CA SER A 89 15.49 -8.98 -4.90
C SER A 89 16.11 -8.54 -6.23
N GLN A 90 17.34 -8.97 -6.54
CA GLN A 90 17.97 -8.64 -7.82
C GLN A 90 17.29 -9.34 -9.00
N LYS A 91 16.54 -10.42 -8.73
CA LYS A 91 15.90 -11.27 -9.74
C LYS A 91 14.40 -11.03 -9.91
N TRP A 92 13.82 -10.11 -9.14
CA TRP A 92 12.37 -9.90 -9.09
C TRP A 92 11.78 -9.37 -10.39
N ASP A 93 12.59 -8.80 -11.29
CA ASP A 93 12.13 -8.23 -12.57
C ASP A 93 12.87 -8.81 -13.79
N ASP A 94 13.57 -9.93 -13.62
CA ASP A 94 14.31 -10.61 -14.71
C ASP A 94 13.37 -11.10 -15.83
N ASP A 95 12.11 -11.39 -15.49
CA ASP A 95 11.08 -11.80 -16.44
C ASP A 95 10.84 -10.73 -17.52
N LEU A 96 11.04 -9.45 -17.20
CA LEU A 96 10.86 -8.35 -18.14
C LEU A 96 11.89 -8.36 -19.28
N GLU A 97 13.04 -9.01 -19.10
CA GLU A 97 14.10 -9.07 -20.12
C GLU A 97 13.67 -9.89 -21.34
N VAL A 98 12.90 -10.96 -21.10
CA VAL A 98 12.47 -11.91 -22.13
C VAL A 98 11.06 -11.66 -22.65
N MET A 99 10.29 -10.78 -22.01
CA MET A 99 8.95 -10.42 -22.47
C MET A 99 8.96 -9.67 -23.80
N SER A 100 8.03 -10.05 -24.69
CA SER A 100 7.72 -9.28 -25.90
C SER A 100 7.02 -7.96 -25.54
N GLU A 101 6.95 -7.03 -26.48
CA GLU A 101 6.23 -5.76 -26.26
C GLU A 101 4.74 -6.01 -25.93
N GLU A 102 4.10 -6.96 -26.61
CA GLU A 102 2.73 -7.37 -26.32
C GLU A 102 2.59 -7.93 -24.90
N SER A 103 3.49 -8.81 -24.48
CA SER A 103 3.48 -9.35 -23.11
C SER A 103 3.67 -8.27 -22.05
N LEU A 104 4.54 -7.28 -22.30
CA LEU A 104 4.71 -6.15 -21.39
C LEU A 104 3.45 -5.29 -21.30
N ARG A 105 2.72 -5.07 -22.41
CA ARG A 105 1.44 -4.34 -22.39
C ARG A 105 0.39 -5.08 -21.57
N LEU A 106 0.30 -6.40 -21.74
CA LEU A 106 -0.61 -7.24 -20.97
C LEU A 106 -0.24 -7.25 -19.48
N GLU A 107 1.05 -7.31 -19.14
CA GLU A 107 1.50 -7.26 -17.75
C GLU A 107 1.21 -5.91 -17.10
N LEU A 108 1.45 -4.80 -17.81
CA LEU A 108 1.12 -3.47 -17.30
C LEU A 108 -0.40 -3.34 -17.04
N ASP A 109 -1.23 -3.76 -18.00
CA ASP A 109 -2.69 -3.76 -17.84
C ASP A 109 -3.14 -4.64 -16.66
N ARG A 110 -2.53 -5.81 -16.48
CA ARG A 110 -2.80 -6.70 -15.35
C ARG A 110 -2.51 -6.03 -14.01
N LEU A 111 -1.36 -5.37 -13.87
CA LEU A 111 -0.97 -4.68 -12.65
C LEU A 111 -1.90 -3.50 -12.33
N MET A 112 -2.27 -2.71 -13.34
CA MET A 112 -3.23 -1.62 -13.17
C MET A 112 -4.58 -2.13 -12.69
N LYS A 113 -5.10 -3.19 -13.31
CA LYS A 113 -6.37 -3.80 -12.94
C LYS A 113 -6.36 -4.33 -11.51
N ALA A 114 -5.23 -4.91 -11.07
CA ALA A 114 -5.09 -5.36 -9.69
C ALA A 114 -5.15 -4.21 -8.68
N ILE A 115 -4.42 -3.11 -8.93
CA ILE A 115 -4.48 -1.91 -8.08
C ILE A 115 -5.88 -1.29 -8.11
N ALA A 116 -6.50 -1.20 -9.28
CA ALA A 116 -7.85 -0.65 -9.42
C ALA A 116 -8.89 -1.49 -8.69
N ALA A 117 -8.81 -2.83 -8.79
CA ALA A 117 -9.69 -3.72 -8.06
C ALA A 117 -9.56 -3.56 -6.54
N HIS A 118 -8.33 -3.41 -6.03
CA HIS A 118 -8.10 -3.11 -4.62
C HIS A 118 -8.64 -1.73 -4.21
N ARG A 119 -8.47 -0.70 -5.05
CA ARG A 119 -8.96 0.67 -4.78
C ARG A 119 -10.49 0.74 -4.78
N ASP A 120 -11.12 0.10 -5.75
CA ASP A 120 -12.55 0.28 -6.06
C ASP A 120 -13.46 -0.64 -5.24
N MET A 121 -12.92 -1.24 -4.16
CA MET A 121 -13.70 -2.01 -3.20
C MET A 121 -14.75 -1.11 -2.53
N LYS A 122 -16.03 -1.41 -2.75
CA LYS A 122 -17.16 -0.63 -2.22
C LYS A 122 -18.14 -1.53 -1.48
N GLY A 123 -18.81 -0.97 -0.48
CA GLY A 123 -19.86 -1.65 0.28
C GLY A 123 -19.38 -2.62 1.36
N ARG A 124 -18.06 -2.73 1.59
CA ARG A 124 -17.46 -3.42 2.73
C ARG A 124 -16.05 -2.89 3.02
N PRO A 125 -15.51 -3.12 4.23
CA PRO A 125 -14.10 -2.89 4.52
C PRO A 125 -13.18 -3.74 3.63
N LEU A 126 -11.99 -3.22 3.36
CA LEU A 126 -10.88 -4.01 2.80
C LEU A 126 -10.43 -5.06 3.82
N THR A 127 -10.12 -6.25 3.32
CA THR A 127 -9.73 -7.41 4.12
C THR A 127 -8.34 -7.86 3.77
N LEU A 128 -7.78 -8.69 4.64
CA LEU A 128 -6.49 -9.33 4.43
C LEU A 128 -6.43 -10.16 3.13
N GLU A 129 -7.54 -10.77 2.69
CA GLU A 129 -7.55 -11.52 1.43
C GLU A 129 -7.50 -10.60 0.20
N ASP A 130 -8.00 -9.37 0.32
CA ASP A 130 -7.87 -8.36 -0.75
C ASP A 130 -6.40 -7.97 -0.93
N ASP A 131 -5.68 -7.77 0.19
CA ASP A 131 -4.23 -7.51 0.19
C ASP A 131 -3.45 -8.69 -0.42
N ARG A 132 -3.74 -9.91 0.04
CA ARG A 132 -3.11 -11.12 -0.53
C ARG A 132 -3.37 -11.24 -2.02
N THR A 133 -4.59 -10.94 -2.47
CA THR A 133 -4.96 -10.97 -3.90
C THR A 133 -4.16 -9.96 -4.69
N LEU A 134 -3.99 -8.75 -4.17
CA LEU A 134 -3.12 -7.74 -4.77
C LEU A 134 -1.67 -8.25 -4.84
N TYR A 135 -1.11 -8.80 -3.77
CA TYR A 135 0.31 -9.19 -3.74
C TYR A 135 0.65 -10.41 -4.60
N LYS A 136 -0.32 -11.30 -4.83
CA LYS A 136 -0.18 -12.47 -5.74
C LYS A 136 0.17 -12.07 -7.18
N VAL A 137 0.01 -10.80 -7.57
CA VAL A 137 0.42 -10.35 -8.90
C VAL A 137 1.93 -10.21 -9.05
N LEU A 138 2.68 -10.14 -7.96
CA LEU A 138 4.13 -9.97 -8.01
C LEU A 138 4.82 -11.30 -8.38
N PRO A 139 5.81 -11.28 -9.30
CA PRO A 139 6.47 -12.49 -9.79
C PRO A 139 7.27 -13.22 -8.72
N GLU A 140 7.76 -12.51 -7.70
CA GLU A 140 8.55 -13.10 -6.63
C GLU A 140 7.75 -13.94 -5.63
N LYS A 141 6.41 -13.86 -5.65
CA LYS A 141 5.50 -14.66 -4.80
C LYS A 141 5.77 -14.59 -3.30
N LEU A 142 6.50 -13.58 -2.84
CA LEU A 142 6.70 -13.34 -1.42
C LEU A 142 5.40 -12.89 -0.77
N THR A 143 5.18 -13.36 0.45
CA THR A 143 4.02 -12.99 1.29
C THR A 143 4.33 -11.74 2.10
N ALA A 144 3.27 -10.98 2.43
CA ALA A 144 3.36 -9.89 3.39
C ALA A 144 3.38 -10.42 4.82
N ASP A 145 3.85 -9.58 5.74
CA ASP A 145 3.70 -9.82 7.18
C ASP A 145 2.50 -9.01 7.69
N PHE A 146 1.38 -9.68 7.87
CA PHE A 146 0.13 -9.05 8.29
C PHE A 146 0.00 -8.86 9.81
N ARG A 147 1.01 -9.25 10.59
CA ARG A 147 0.97 -9.11 12.05
C ARG A 147 1.04 -7.63 12.41
N LEU A 148 0.19 -7.26 13.35
CA LEU A 148 0.19 -5.95 13.99
C LEU A 148 0.50 -6.13 15.49
N PRO A 149 0.97 -5.08 16.19
CA PRO A 149 1.04 -5.08 17.64
C PRO A 149 -0.33 -5.35 18.29
N PRO A 150 -0.40 -5.60 19.60
CA PRO A 150 -1.66 -5.67 20.32
C PRO A 150 -2.53 -4.43 20.05
N GLU A 151 -3.86 -4.59 20.08
CA GLU A 151 -4.80 -3.54 19.67
C GLU A 151 -4.58 -2.23 20.43
N GLY A 152 -4.40 -2.29 21.75
CA GLY A 152 -4.13 -1.11 22.57
C GLY A 152 -2.81 -0.41 22.21
N GLU A 153 -1.79 -1.15 21.78
CA GLU A 153 -0.54 -0.56 21.28
C GLU A 153 -0.73 0.06 19.88
N PHE A 154 -1.37 -0.66 18.95
CA PHE A 154 -1.61 -0.19 17.58
C PHE A 154 -2.52 1.05 17.53
N LEU A 155 -3.56 1.07 18.38
CA LEU A 155 -4.49 2.19 18.52
C LEU A 155 -3.93 3.32 19.41
N GLY A 156 -2.72 3.14 19.96
CA GLY A 156 -2.03 4.10 20.81
C GLY A 156 -2.75 4.37 22.14
N GLU A 157 -3.55 3.43 22.64
CA GLU A 157 -4.26 3.52 23.93
C GLU A 157 -3.36 3.08 25.10
N GLU A 158 -2.38 2.19 24.87
CA GLU A 158 -1.50 1.61 25.90
C GLU A 158 -0.10 2.22 25.96
N LYS A 159 0.39 2.79 24.84
CA LYS A 159 1.70 3.45 24.76
C LYS A 159 1.55 4.85 24.18
N ALA A 160 1.89 5.86 24.99
CA ALA A 160 2.08 7.20 24.48
C ALA A 160 3.19 7.18 23.41
N ASN A 161 2.89 7.71 22.21
CA ASN A 161 3.78 7.74 21.04
C ASN A 161 3.88 6.44 20.20
N ALA A 162 3.00 5.46 20.42
CA ALA A 162 2.91 4.30 19.53
C ALA A 162 1.79 4.45 18.49
N GLY A 163 2.05 3.98 17.28
CA GLY A 163 1.06 3.89 16.20
C GLY A 163 0.57 5.22 15.63
N CYS A 164 -0.15 5.10 14.52
CA CYS A 164 -0.72 6.21 13.75
C CYS A 164 -1.57 7.15 14.64
N PRO A 165 -2.41 6.66 15.58
CA PRO A 165 -3.20 7.50 16.48
C PRO A 165 -2.41 8.48 17.34
N ALA A 166 -1.19 8.15 17.76
CA ALA A 166 -0.37 9.09 18.52
C ALA A 166 0.08 10.28 17.66
N PHE A 167 0.47 10.03 16.40
CA PHE A 167 0.72 11.08 15.41
C PHE A 167 -0.53 11.93 15.19
N TRP A 168 -1.70 11.33 15.02
CA TRP A 168 -2.92 12.11 14.78
C TRP A 168 -3.33 12.98 15.97
N ARG A 169 -3.23 12.45 17.20
CA ARG A 169 -3.56 13.22 18.41
C ARG A 169 -2.65 14.43 18.58
N SER A 170 -1.36 14.32 18.26
CA SER A 170 -0.44 15.46 18.32
C SER A 170 -0.71 16.51 17.24
N HIS A 171 -1.47 16.17 16.20
CA HIS A 171 -1.81 17.09 15.10
C HIS A 171 -3.27 17.57 15.11
N ALA A 172 -4.12 17.09 16.03
CA ALA A 172 -5.54 17.45 16.10
C ALA A 172 -5.79 18.97 16.26
N SER A 173 -4.83 19.68 16.85
CA SER A 173 -4.85 21.14 17.01
C SER A 173 -3.70 21.84 16.26
N CYS A 174 -3.07 21.17 15.30
CA CYS A 174 -1.95 21.75 14.57
C CYS A 174 -2.44 22.82 13.58
N PRO A 175 -1.81 24.02 13.55
CA PRO A 175 -2.26 25.10 12.68
C PRO A 175 -1.81 24.96 11.22
N CYS A 176 -1.00 23.95 10.87
CA CYS A 176 -0.51 23.81 9.49
C CYS A 176 -1.68 23.50 8.54
N LYS A 177 -1.64 24.06 7.34
CA LYS A 177 -2.61 23.76 6.27
C LYS A 177 -2.34 22.43 5.55
N HIS A 178 -1.10 21.94 5.67
CA HIS A 178 -0.63 20.73 5.02
C HIS A 178 0.22 19.92 6.01
N HIS A 179 -0.04 18.62 6.06
CA HIS A 179 0.72 17.67 6.86
C HIS A 179 1.36 16.64 5.93
N ASP A 180 2.63 16.32 6.14
CA ASP A 180 3.20 15.10 5.57
C ASP A 180 2.72 13.90 6.38
N ILE A 181 1.59 13.33 5.97
CA ILE A 181 0.99 12.16 6.62
C ILE A 181 1.79 10.87 6.46
N HIS A 182 3.01 10.92 5.90
CA HIS A 182 3.95 9.80 5.85
C HIS A 182 5.22 10.05 6.67
N HIS A 183 5.42 11.26 7.21
CA HIS A 183 6.55 11.57 8.07
C HIS A 183 6.12 11.56 9.54
N TRP A 184 6.54 10.51 10.24
CA TRP A 184 6.21 10.29 11.64
C TRP A 184 7.12 11.18 12.52
N GLY A 185 6.54 12.22 13.13
CA GLY A 185 7.29 13.18 13.93
C GLY A 185 6.47 14.42 14.27
N PRO A 186 7.06 15.42 14.96
CA PRO A 186 6.42 16.72 15.12
C PRO A 186 6.18 17.35 13.75
N CYS A 187 5.08 18.10 13.61
CA CYS A 187 4.78 18.76 12.35
C CYS A 187 5.85 19.79 12.01
N SER A 188 6.44 19.67 10.82
CA SER A 188 7.23 20.73 10.21
C SER A 188 6.27 21.63 9.43
N CYS A 189 5.74 22.69 10.04
CA CYS A 189 5.10 23.74 9.25
C CYS A 189 6.21 24.56 8.57
N ASP A 190 6.29 24.52 7.25
CA ASP A 190 6.92 25.59 6.46
C ASP A 190 5.92 26.72 6.20
#